data_AF-A0A382GU75-F1
#
_entry.id   AF-A0A382GU75-F1
#
_cell.length_a   1.000
_cell.length_b   1.000
_cell.length_c   1.000
_cell.angle_alpha   90.00
_cell.angle_beta   90.00
_cell.angle_gamma   90.00
#
_symmetry.space_group_name_H-M   'P 1'
#
loop_
_entity.id
_entity.type
_entity.pdbx_description
1 polymer ?
#
loop_
_entity_poly.entity_id
_entity_poly.type
_entity_poly.pdbx_seq_one_letter_code
_entity_poly.pdbx_strand_id
1 'polypeptide(L)'
;MKGTPDAPQCGFSMAVSNILKILEVKFKGINVLENEQLRLGIKEYSEWPTIPQLYIKKEFVGGCDIVKEMYENGELNKVLEDKKIVFKK
;
A
#
# COMPACT_ATOMS: atom_id res chain seq x y z
N MET A 1 5.07 1.34 4.85
CA MET A 1 5.80 2.09 3.78
C MET A 1 7.09 2.68 4.35
N LYS A 2 8.00 3.17 3.50
CA LYS A 2 9.23 3.86 3.93
C LYS A 2 9.01 5.38 3.87
N GLY A 3 8.96 6.05 5.03
CA GLY A 3 8.52 7.44 5.18
C GLY A 3 7.01 7.55 5.39
N THR A 4 6.44 8.72 5.11
CA THR A 4 5.00 9.00 5.24
C THR A 4 4.34 9.19 3.87
N PRO A 5 3.00 9.16 3.76
CA PRO A 5 2.30 9.45 2.50
C PRO A 5 2.64 10.83 1.92
N ASP A 6 2.94 11.80 2.77
CA ASP A 6 3.28 13.18 2.38
C ASP A 6 4.78 13.35 2.11
N ALA A 7 5.63 12.59 2.81
CA ALA A 7 7.08 12.60 2.64
C ALA A 7 7.62 11.15 2.50
N PRO A 8 7.39 10.49 1.34
CA PRO A 8 7.89 9.15 1.11
C PRO A 8 9.41 9.17 0.90
N GLN A 9 10.13 8.27 1.58
CA GLN A 9 11.60 8.16 1.52
C GLN A 9 12.09 7.04 0.59
N CYS A 10 11.19 6.52 -0.26
CA CYS A 10 11.49 5.45 -1.21
C CYS A 10 10.56 5.56 -2.42
N GLY A 11 11.12 5.44 -3.63
CA GLY A 11 10.36 5.52 -4.89
C GLY A 11 9.19 4.54 -4.96
N PHE A 12 9.37 3.30 -4.48
CA PHE A 12 8.28 2.32 -4.41
C PHE A 12 7.16 2.74 -3.46
N SER A 13 7.50 3.32 -2.30
CA SER A 13 6.50 3.85 -1.36
C SER A 13 5.77 5.07 -1.90
N MET A 14 6.46 5.90 -2.68
CA MET A 14 5.88 7.04 -3.39
C MET A 14 4.89 6.57 -4.45
N ALA A 15 5.26 5.57 -5.26
CA ALA A 15 4.39 5.03 -6.31
C ALA A 15 3.05 4.52 -5.74
N VAL A 16 3.09 3.66 -4.71
CA VAL A 16 1.87 3.15 -4.06
C VAL A 16 1.04 4.28 -3.45
N SER A 17 1.68 5.23 -2.76
CA SER A 17 0.96 6.36 -2.15
C SER A 17 0.29 7.23 -3.22
N ASN A 18 0.95 7.47 -4.35
CA ASN A 18 0.40 8.26 -5.45
C ASN A 18 -0.80 7.57 -6.10
N ILE A 19 -0.74 6.26 -6.33
CA ILE A 19 -1.89 5.49 -6.86
C ILE A 19 -3.12 5.67 -5.94
N LEU A 20 -2.95 5.49 -4.64
CA LEU A 20 -4.05 5.64 -3.68
C LEU A 20 -4.56 7.08 -3.62
N LYS A 21 -3.68 8.09 -3.77
CA LYS A 21 -4.06 9.51 -3.85
C LYS A 21 -4.83 9.85 -5.12
N ILE A 22 -4.43 9.30 -6.28
CA ILE A 22 -5.14 9.48 -7.57
C ILE A 22 -6.56 8.92 -7.47
N LEU A 23 -6.69 7.75 -6.85
CA LEU A 23 -7.98 7.12 -6.55
C LEU A 23 -8.75 7.83 -5.40
N GLU A 24 -8.21 8.91 -4.83
CA GLU A 24 -8.77 9.63 -3.67
C GLU A 24 -9.18 8.71 -2.51
N VAL A 25 -8.47 7.61 -2.34
CA VAL A 25 -8.72 6.64 -1.26
C VAL A 25 -8.21 7.25 0.04
N LYS A 26 -9.01 7.18 1.10
CA LYS A 26 -8.52 7.48 2.45
C LYS A 26 -7.68 6.31 2.96
N PHE A 27 -6.38 6.52 3.14
CA PHE A 27 -5.46 5.51 3.66
C PHE A 27 -4.57 6.08 4.77
N LYS A 28 -4.00 5.17 5.57
CA LYS A 28 -3.00 5.49 6.59
C LYS A 28 -1.66 4.93 6.17
N GLY A 29 -0.63 5.76 6.16
CA GLY A 29 0.75 5.31 6.00
C GLY A 29 1.36 4.97 7.34
N ILE A 30 1.91 3.75 7.46
CA ILE A 30 2.75 3.36 8.61
C ILE A 30 4.21 3.42 8.18
N ASN A 31 4.97 4.31 8.82
CA ASN A 31 6.39 4.46 8.55
C ASN A 31 7.19 3.39 9.29
N VAL A 32 7.71 2.42 8.54
CA VAL A 32 8.50 1.32 9.12
C VAL A 32 9.93 1.74 9.46
N LEU A 33 10.39 2.90 8.99
CA LEU A 33 11.76 3.35 9.26
C LEU A 33 11.93 3.87 10.69
N GLU A 34 10.83 4.29 11.32
CA GLU A 34 10.83 4.75 12.71
C GLU A 34 10.81 3.61 13.73
N ASN A 35 10.55 2.37 13.30
CA ASN A 35 10.49 1.22 14.20
C ASN A 35 11.01 -0.04 13.49
N GLU A 36 12.20 -0.49 13.92
CA GLU A 36 12.85 -1.68 13.37
C GLU A 36 12.08 -2.98 13.65
N GLN A 37 11.48 -3.12 14.84
CA GLN A 37 10.64 -4.28 15.17
C GLN A 37 9.43 -4.37 14.24
N LEU A 38 8.79 -3.24 13.94
CA LEU A 38 7.67 -3.18 13.01
C LEU A 38 8.13 -3.52 11.58
N ARG A 39 9.32 -3.07 11.18
CA ARG A 39 9.90 -3.37 9.87
C ARG A 39 10.21 -4.85 9.67
N LEU A 40 10.67 -5.54 10.70
CA LEU A 40 10.94 -6.98 10.65
C LEU A 40 9.62 -7.76 10.78
N GLY A 41 8.82 -7.46 11.79
CA GLY A 41 7.57 -8.17 12.08
C GLY A 41 6.55 -8.09 10.96
N ILE A 42 6.47 -6.99 10.21
CA ILE A 42 5.53 -6.90 9.08
C ILE A 42 5.90 -7.86 7.95
N LYS A 43 7.19 -8.13 7.72
CA LYS A 43 7.64 -9.05 6.68
C LYS A 43 7.33 -10.50 7.03
N GLU A 44 7.50 -10.85 8.31
CA GLU A 44 7.17 -12.18 8.82
C GLU A 44 5.65 -12.38 8.82
N TYR A 45 4.89 -11.39 9.29
CA TYR A 45 3.43 -11.45 9.34
C TYR A 45 2.78 -11.60 7.95
N SER A 46 3.31 -10.89 6.95
CA SER A 46 2.80 -10.93 5.58
C SER A 46 3.38 -12.06 4.75
N GLU A 47 4.35 -12.81 5.28
CA GLU A 47 5.22 -13.71 4.52
C GLU A 47 5.80 -13.03 3.25
N TRP A 48 6.13 -11.73 3.35
CA TRP A 48 6.53 -10.90 2.20
C TRP A 48 7.79 -10.07 2.49
N PRO A 49 8.87 -10.23 1.71
CA PRO A 49 10.17 -9.67 2.08
C PRO A 49 10.32 -8.17 1.84
N THR A 50 9.46 -7.56 1.00
CA THR A 50 9.64 -6.19 0.50
C THR A 50 8.65 -5.17 1.08
N ILE A 51 9.01 -3.90 0.96
CA ILE A 51 8.24 -2.74 1.44
C ILE A 51 8.28 -1.69 0.32
N PRO A 52 7.15 -1.03 -0.03
CA PRO A 52 5.87 -0.97 0.69
C PRO A 52 5.02 -2.24 0.58
N GLN A 53 4.09 -2.38 1.53
CA GLN A 53 3.04 -3.40 1.54
C GLN A 53 1.69 -2.69 1.67
N LEU A 54 0.70 -3.11 0.87
CA LEU A 54 -0.67 -2.59 0.92
C LEU A 54 -1.59 -3.59 1.62
N TYR A 55 -2.40 -3.06 2.54
CA TYR A 55 -3.45 -3.81 3.22
C TYR A 55 -4.79 -3.12 3.04
N ILE A 56 -5.83 -3.89 2.70
CA ILE A 56 -7.20 -3.41 2.59
C ILE A 56 -8.06 -4.30 3.50
N LYS A 57 -8.82 -3.70 4.41
CA LYS A 57 -9.68 -4.44 5.37
C LYS A 57 -8.95 -5.55 6.15
N LYS A 58 -7.67 -5.33 6.50
CA LYS A 58 -6.76 -6.29 7.17
C LYS A 58 -6.28 -7.45 6.30
N GLU A 59 -6.59 -7.45 5.01
CA GLU A 59 -6.07 -8.43 4.04
C GLU A 59 -4.86 -7.85 3.32
N PHE A 60 -3.81 -8.65 3.20
CA PHE A 60 -2.62 -8.30 2.43
C PHE A 60 -2.95 -8.34 0.94
N VAL A 61 -2.69 -7.24 0.24
CA VAL A 61 -2.94 -7.11 -1.20
C VAL A 61 -1.67 -7.37 -1.99
N GLY A 62 -0.55 -6.78 -1.57
CA GLY A 62 0.72 -6.95 -2.26
C GLY A 62 1.74 -5.84 -2.01
N GLY A 63 2.88 -6.00 -2.67
CA GLY A 63 3.95 -5.01 -2.75
C GLY A 63 3.71 -3.93 -3.81
N CYS A 64 4.73 -3.11 -4.07
CA CYS A 64 4.63 -2.02 -5.05
C CYS A 64 4.26 -2.49 -6.47
N ASP A 65 4.94 -3.53 -6.98
CA ASP A 65 4.76 -3.98 -8.36
C ASP A 65 3.36 -4.56 -8.57
N ILE A 66 2.87 -5.36 -7.62
CA ILE A 66 1.51 -5.93 -7.63
C ILE A 66 0.47 -4.81 -7.60
N VAL A 67 0.60 -3.84 -6.70
CA VAL A 67 -0.37 -2.73 -6.60
C VAL A 67 -0.39 -1.91 -7.89
N LYS A 68 0.77 -1.71 -8.51
CA LYS A 68 0.87 -0.99 -9.77
C LYS A 68 0.19 -1.75 -10.91
N GLU A 69 0.46 -3.05 -11.05
CA GLU A 69 -0.19 -3.90 -12.05
C GLU A 69 -1.70 -3.98 -11.85
N MET A 70 -2.16 -4.15 -10.60
CA MET A 70 -3.59 -4.16 -10.26
C MET A 70 -4.25 -2.82 -10.62
N TYR A 71 -3.55 -1.70 -10.44
CA TYR A 71 -4.05 -0.39 -10.86
C TYR A 71 -4.15 -0.27 -12.39
N GLU A 72 -3.09 -0.65 -13.12
CA GLU A 72 -3.04 -0.59 -14.58
C GLU A 72 -4.10 -1.48 -15.24
N ASN A 73 -4.37 -2.66 -14.68
CA ASN A 73 -5.37 -3.61 -15.18
C ASN A 73 -6.78 -3.38 -14.60
N GLY A 74 -6.96 -2.36 -13.75
CA GLY A 74 -8.24 -2.04 -13.11
C GLY A 74 -8.72 -3.04 -12.03
N GLU A 75 -7.91 -4.02 -11.68
CA GLU A 75 -8.18 -4.98 -10.62
C GLU A 75 -8.23 -4.32 -9.24
N LEU A 76 -7.38 -3.31 -9.00
CA LEU A 76 -7.36 -2.56 -7.76
C LEU A 76 -8.72 -1.89 -7.50
N ASN A 77 -9.33 -1.33 -8.54
CA ASN A 77 -10.66 -0.71 -8.45
C ASN A 77 -11.71 -1.76 -8.06
N LYS A 78 -11.68 -2.96 -8.68
CA LYS A 78 -12.58 -4.06 -8.34
C LYS A 78 -12.42 -4.49 -6.88
N VAL A 79 -11.19 -4.59 -6.38
CA VAL A 79 -10.91 -4.91 -4.97
C VAL A 79 -11.46 -3.82 -4.05
N LEU A 80 -11.29 -2.55 -4.39
CA LEU A 80 -11.84 -1.43 -3.62
C LEU A 80 -13.38 -1.46 -3.61
N GLU A 81 -14.03 -1.77 -4.74
CA GLU A 81 -15.49 -1.93 -4.84
C GLU A 81 -16.00 -3.10 -3.99
N ASP A 82 -15.39 -4.28 -4.12
CA ASP A 82 -15.73 -5.48 -3.35
C ASP A 82 -15.64 -5.22 -1.84
N LYS A 83 -14.56 -4.56 -1.41
CA LYS A 83 -14.32 -4.21 -0.01
C LYS A 83 -15.11 -2.96 0.45
N LYS A 84 -15.98 -2.41 -0.41
CA LYS A 84 -16.83 -1.23 -0.16
C LYS A 84 -16.02 -0.02 0.33
N ILE A 85 -14.86 0.20 -0.27
CA ILE A 85 -14.02 1.36 -0.04
C ILE A 85 -14.49 2.48 -0.96
N VAL A 86 -14.55 3.72 -0.44
CA VAL A 86 -14.86 4.89 -1.25
C VAL A 86 -13.60 5.32 -1.99
N PHE A 87 -13.70 5.44 -3.32
CA PHE A 87 -12.62 5.87 -4.20
C PHE A 87 -13.20 6.59 -5.43
N LYS A 88 -12.37 7.37 -6.11
CA LYS A 88 -12.70 8.05 -7.36
C LYS A 88 -12.54 7.08 -8.54
N LYS A 89 -13.63 6.88 -9.29
CA LYS A 89 -13.65 6.08 -10.53
C LYS A 89 -13.00 6.81 -11.69
#